data_AF-A0A2H0UDK8-F1
#
_entry.id   AF-A0A2H0UDK8-F1
#
_cell.length_a   1.000
_cell.length_b   1.000
_cell.length_c   1.000
_cell.angle_alpha   90.00
_cell.angle_beta   90.00
_cell.angle_gamma   90.00
#
_symmetry.space_group_name_H-M   'P 1'
#
loop_
_entity.id
_entity.type
_entity.pdbx_description
1 polymer ?
#
loop_
_entity_poly.entity_id
_entity_poly.type
_entity_poly.pdbx_seq_one_letter_code
_entity_poly.pdbx_strand_id
1 'polypeptide(L)'
;MSNYFKDWRVNDVMAVGAISRAQTGFGFVGRCLKEDSPGTLRAEAVSPPYSRQINILIAYNFELILNSLMFMESLSNTEIDLIEEAKVGHRLDVLWNKIKSTSTKDLFGIKNIQLKNKAVFKFYEVEFEDKKLVTIHDLNNIRYDINDFRNKETTKLRPSVSDEENIVNAVETLEKLSKNIMDYIYKKSKI
;
A
#
# COMPACT_ATOMS: atom_id res chain seq x y z
N MET A 1 -11.04 -10.90 23.15
CA MET A 1 -9.84 -11.20 22.34
C MET A 1 -9.64 -12.70 22.30
N SER A 2 -9.40 -13.29 21.11
CA SER A 2 -9.12 -14.72 21.00
C SER A 2 -7.85 -15.09 21.79
N ASN A 3 -7.75 -16.33 22.27
CA ASN A 3 -6.61 -16.83 23.07
C ASN A 3 -5.24 -16.66 22.37
N TYR A 4 -5.20 -16.37 21.06
CA TYR A 4 -3.97 -16.19 20.28
C TYR A 4 -3.18 -14.90 20.60
N PHE A 5 -3.83 -13.87 21.16
CA PHE A 5 -3.19 -12.56 21.41
C PHE A 5 -3.20 -12.16 22.89
N LYS A 6 -3.29 -13.14 23.79
CA LYS A 6 -3.54 -12.91 25.22
C LYS A 6 -2.52 -11.99 25.89
N ASP A 7 -1.29 -11.94 25.38
CA ASP A 7 -0.18 -11.15 25.94
C ASP A 7 0.31 -10.03 25.00
N TRP A 8 -0.43 -9.76 23.92
CA TRP A 8 -0.04 -8.76 22.94
C TRP A 8 -0.62 -7.40 23.28
N ARG A 9 0.16 -6.34 23.06
CA ARG A 9 -0.35 -4.96 23.16
C ARG A 9 -1.34 -4.71 22.01
N VAL A 10 -2.36 -3.88 22.26
CA VAL A 10 -3.38 -3.52 21.26
C VAL A 10 -2.74 -3.06 19.94
N ASN A 11 -1.67 -2.28 20.02
CA ASN A 11 -0.93 -1.74 18.89
C ASN A 11 -0.32 -2.84 18.02
N ASP A 12 0.26 -3.87 18.65
CA ASP A 12 0.87 -4.99 17.95
C ASP A 12 -0.22 -5.85 17.28
N VAL A 13 -1.39 -6.03 17.94
CA VAL A 13 -2.55 -6.72 17.33
C VAL A 13 -3.09 -5.96 16.12
N MET A 14 -3.23 -4.64 16.22
CA MET A 14 -3.70 -3.78 15.13
C MET A 14 -2.70 -3.76 13.97
N ALA A 15 -1.40 -3.69 14.26
CA ALA A 15 -0.34 -3.79 13.26
C ALA A 15 -0.40 -5.13 12.50
N VAL A 16 -0.48 -6.26 13.21
CA VAL A 16 -0.68 -7.59 12.60
C VAL A 16 -1.93 -7.62 11.73
N GLY A 17 -3.05 -7.08 12.23
CA GLY A 17 -4.31 -7.04 11.49
C GLY A 17 -4.20 -6.24 10.18
N ALA A 18 -3.50 -5.11 10.20
CA ALA A 18 -3.27 -4.29 9.00
C ALA A 18 -2.32 -4.98 8.01
N ILE A 19 -1.16 -5.46 8.47
CA ILE A 19 -0.15 -6.05 7.58
C ILE A 19 -0.60 -7.39 6.99
N SER A 20 -1.32 -8.22 7.75
CA SER A 20 -1.85 -9.50 7.28
C SER A 20 -2.86 -9.30 6.14
N ARG A 21 -3.70 -8.26 6.23
CA ARG A 21 -4.61 -7.87 5.15
C ARG A 21 -3.84 -7.37 3.93
N ALA A 22 -2.83 -6.52 4.13
CA ALA A 22 -1.98 -6.04 3.04
C ALA A 22 -1.29 -7.19 2.30
N GLN A 23 -0.68 -8.12 3.04
CA GLN A 23 0.00 -9.30 2.50
C GLN A 23 -0.96 -10.20 1.70
N THR A 24 -2.17 -10.44 2.23
CA THR A 24 -3.19 -11.21 1.52
C THR A 24 -3.63 -10.50 0.24
N GLY A 25 -3.79 -9.18 0.29
CA GLY A 25 -4.15 -8.35 -0.86
C GLY A 25 -3.08 -8.36 -1.95
N PHE A 26 -1.80 -8.16 -1.60
CA PHE A 26 -0.71 -8.28 -2.56
C PHE A 26 -0.57 -9.68 -3.12
N GLY A 27 -0.76 -10.73 -2.30
CA GLY A 27 -0.78 -12.11 -2.78
C GLY A 27 -1.91 -12.38 -3.78
N PHE A 28 -3.07 -11.73 -3.62
CA PHE A 28 -4.15 -11.79 -4.61
C PHE A 28 -3.77 -11.06 -5.90
N VAL A 29 -3.31 -9.81 -5.81
CA VAL A 29 -2.89 -9.02 -6.97
C VAL A 29 -1.77 -9.73 -7.75
N GLY A 30 -0.77 -10.28 -7.05
CA GLY A 30 0.31 -11.05 -7.66
C GLY A 30 -0.22 -12.27 -8.44
N ARG A 31 -1.23 -12.98 -7.94
CA ARG A 31 -1.87 -14.09 -8.69
C ARG A 31 -2.58 -13.60 -9.96
N CYS A 32 -3.23 -12.43 -9.93
CA CYS A 32 -3.84 -11.83 -11.11
C CYS A 32 -2.81 -11.48 -12.19
N LEU A 33 -1.56 -11.23 -11.79
CA LEU A 33 -0.46 -10.84 -12.68
C LEU A 33 0.44 -12.01 -13.10
N LYS A 34 0.24 -13.26 -12.63
CA LYS A 34 1.07 -14.40 -13.04
C LYS A 34 0.84 -14.80 -14.50
N GLU A 35 1.93 -15.06 -15.23
CA GLU A 35 1.92 -15.49 -16.65
C GLU A 35 1.29 -16.87 -16.86
N ASP A 36 1.51 -17.78 -15.90
CA ASP A 36 1.11 -19.19 -16.02
C ASP A 36 -0.31 -19.50 -15.53
N SER A 37 -1.07 -18.49 -15.08
CA SER A 37 -2.47 -18.70 -14.69
C SER A 37 -3.29 -18.99 -15.96
N PRO A 38 -3.92 -20.17 -16.11
CA PRO A 38 -4.70 -20.47 -17.31
C PRO A 38 -5.90 -19.52 -17.38
N GLY A 39 -5.85 -18.55 -18.30
CA GLY A 39 -6.99 -17.69 -18.62
C GLY A 39 -6.71 -16.19 -18.68
N THR A 40 -7.82 -15.47 -18.81
CA THR A 40 -7.94 -14.06 -19.18
C THR A 40 -7.49 -13.07 -18.11
N LEU A 41 -7.15 -13.51 -16.88
CA LEU A 41 -6.92 -12.63 -15.73
C LEU A 41 -5.76 -11.63 -15.91
N ARG A 42 -4.63 -12.04 -16.50
CA ARG A 42 -3.52 -11.09 -16.77
C ARG A 42 -3.90 -10.12 -17.90
N ALA A 43 -4.42 -10.64 -19.01
CA ALA A 43 -4.86 -9.85 -20.16
C ALA A 43 -5.98 -8.86 -19.79
N GLU A 44 -6.88 -9.25 -18.89
CA GLU A 44 -7.91 -8.40 -18.31
C GLU A 44 -7.30 -7.41 -17.33
N ALA A 45 -6.46 -7.84 -16.39
CA ALA A 45 -5.83 -6.97 -15.37
C ALA A 45 -5.00 -5.83 -15.98
N VAL A 46 -4.39 -6.05 -17.15
CA VAL A 46 -3.64 -5.02 -17.89
C VAL A 46 -4.54 -4.18 -18.81
N SER A 47 -5.79 -4.58 -19.02
CA SER A 47 -6.75 -3.77 -19.78
C SER A 47 -7.18 -2.53 -18.98
N PRO A 48 -7.56 -1.42 -19.64
CA PRO A 48 -7.90 -0.16 -18.96
C PRO A 48 -8.93 -0.24 -17.82
N PRO A 49 -10.05 -0.98 -17.90
CA PRO A 49 -11.02 -1.00 -16.80
C PRO A 49 -10.51 -1.74 -15.55
N TYR A 50 -9.73 -2.81 -15.70
CA TYR A 50 -9.26 -3.61 -14.58
C TYR A 50 -7.91 -3.13 -14.03
N SER A 51 -7.06 -2.48 -14.84
CA SER A 51 -5.82 -1.86 -14.34
C SER A 51 -6.10 -0.80 -13.27
N ARG A 52 -7.26 -0.12 -13.36
CA ARG A 52 -7.75 0.76 -12.27
C ARG A 52 -8.04 -0.03 -10.99
N GLN A 53 -8.68 -1.19 -11.08
CA GLN A 53 -9.00 -2.01 -9.93
C GLN A 53 -7.72 -2.53 -9.26
N ILE A 54 -6.73 -2.94 -10.06
CA ILE A 54 -5.40 -3.34 -9.57
C ILE A 54 -4.72 -2.16 -8.86
N ASN A 55 -4.72 -0.97 -9.45
CA ASN A 55 -4.13 0.23 -8.83
C ASN A 55 -4.84 0.63 -7.53
N ILE A 56 -6.17 0.48 -7.44
CA ILE A 56 -6.94 0.67 -6.20
C ILE A 56 -6.48 -0.31 -5.13
N LEU A 57 -6.32 -1.59 -5.48
CA LEU A 57 -5.84 -2.61 -4.56
C LEU A 57 -4.40 -2.33 -4.11
N ILE A 58 -3.51 -1.94 -5.01
CA ILE A 58 -2.12 -1.58 -4.67
C ILE A 58 -2.11 -0.40 -3.68
N ALA A 59 -2.83 0.68 -3.98
CA ALA A 59 -2.90 1.86 -3.14
C ALA A 59 -3.47 1.55 -1.74
N TYR A 60 -4.57 0.80 -1.68
CA TYR A 60 -5.19 0.39 -0.43
C TYR A 60 -4.29 -0.53 0.41
N ASN A 61 -3.65 -1.53 -0.22
CA ASN A 61 -2.76 -2.43 0.51
C ASN A 61 -1.48 -1.73 0.99
N PHE A 62 -0.99 -0.74 0.25
CA PHE A 62 0.13 0.08 0.72
C PHE A 62 -0.27 1.01 1.87
N GLU A 63 -1.48 1.56 1.87
CA GLU A 63 -2.03 2.29 3.02
C GLU A 63 -2.05 1.41 4.28
N LEU A 64 -2.45 0.14 4.15
CA LEU A 64 -2.41 -0.83 5.25
C LEU A 64 -0.98 -1.12 5.73
N ILE A 65 0.01 -1.17 4.84
CA ILE A 65 1.43 -1.24 5.22
C ILE A 65 1.79 -0.05 6.10
N LEU A 66 1.50 1.18 5.66
CA LEU A 66 1.84 2.39 6.41
C LEU A 66 1.10 2.45 7.75
N ASN A 67 -0.17 2.07 7.78
CA ASN A 67 -0.95 1.97 9.02
C ASN A 67 -0.32 0.96 10.00
N SER A 68 0.14 -0.19 9.51
CA SER A 68 0.85 -1.15 10.36
C SER A 68 2.11 -0.55 10.99
N LEU A 69 2.91 0.19 10.22
CA LEU A 69 4.11 0.86 10.74
C LEU A 69 3.76 1.93 11.78
N MET A 70 2.74 2.74 11.48
CA MET A 70 2.25 3.76 12.39
C MET A 70 1.73 3.15 13.70
N PHE A 71 0.96 2.07 13.66
CA PHE A 71 0.47 1.40 14.86
C PHE A 71 1.61 0.88 15.73
N MET A 72 2.68 0.32 15.14
CA MET A 72 3.85 -0.14 15.90
C MET A 72 4.56 0.98 16.67
N GLU A 73 4.50 2.22 16.17
CA GLU A 73 5.10 3.41 16.80
C GLU A 73 4.14 4.21 17.68
N SER A 74 2.83 4.00 17.52
CA SER A 74 1.84 4.79 18.24
C SER A 74 2.00 4.62 19.76
N LEU A 75 1.81 5.73 20.47
CA LEU A 75 1.75 5.76 21.93
C LEU A 75 0.33 5.49 22.46
N SER A 76 -0.66 5.52 21.58
CA SER A 76 -2.05 5.19 21.90
C SER A 76 -2.14 3.73 22.33
N ASN A 77 -3.03 3.42 23.27
CA ASN A 77 -3.21 2.06 23.79
C ASN A 77 -4.63 1.52 23.54
N THR A 78 -5.45 2.27 22.81
CA THR A 78 -6.83 1.89 22.48
C THR A 78 -7.00 1.73 20.98
N GLU A 79 -7.85 0.78 20.58
CA GLU A 79 -8.18 0.56 19.18
C GLU A 79 -8.81 1.79 18.53
N ILE A 80 -9.65 2.52 19.28
CA ILE A 80 -10.33 3.72 18.79
C ILE A 80 -9.32 4.80 18.43
N ASP A 81 -8.38 5.11 19.33
CA ASP A 81 -7.37 6.14 19.09
C ASP A 81 -6.47 5.78 17.89
N LEU A 82 -6.08 4.50 17.77
CA LEU A 82 -5.32 4.01 16.63
C LEU A 82 -6.10 4.16 15.31
N ILE A 83 -7.40 3.83 15.31
CA ILE A 83 -8.26 3.99 14.13
C ILE A 83 -8.39 5.47 13.76
N GLU A 84 -8.59 6.36 14.73
CA GLU A 84 -8.64 7.81 14.48
C GLU A 84 -7.29 8.35 13.97
N GLU A 85 -6.17 7.83 14.48
CA GLU A 85 -4.84 8.14 13.92
C GLU A 85 -4.70 7.68 12.46
N ALA A 86 -5.29 6.56 12.08
CA ALA A 86 -5.26 6.05 10.70
C ALA A 86 -6.21 6.81 9.76
N LYS A 87 -7.25 7.45 10.28
CA LYS A 87 -8.32 8.11 9.50
C LYS A 87 -7.93 9.41 8.77
N VAL A 88 -6.65 9.70 8.56
CA VAL A 88 -6.19 10.96 7.94
C VAL A 88 -6.30 10.92 6.41
N GLY A 89 -7.47 10.54 5.89
CA GLY A 89 -7.68 10.35 4.45
C GLY A 89 -6.71 9.35 3.82
N HIS A 90 -6.93 9.00 2.56
CA HIS A 90 -6.09 8.03 1.85
C HIS A 90 -4.73 8.63 1.38
N ARG A 91 -4.12 9.51 2.20
CA ARG A 91 -2.91 10.26 1.86
C ARG A 91 -1.65 9.59 2.40
N LEU A 92 -0.97 8.87 1.50
CA LEU A 92 0.20 8.06 1.83
C LEU A 92 1.38 8.89 2.36
N ASP A 93 1.59 10.10 1.82
CA ASP A 93 2.63 11.01 2.27
C ASP A 93 2.40 11.51 3.72
N VAL A 94 1.14 11.72 4.10
CA VAL A 94 0.77 12.13 5.46
C VAL A 94 0.97 10.97 6.44
N LEU A 95 0.52 9.76 6.07
CA LEU A 95 0.75 8.56 6.90
C LEU A 95 2.24 8.30 7.10
N TRP A 96 3.06 8.46 6.05
CA TRP A 96 4.51 8.33 6.14
C TRP A 96 5.15 9.32 7.12
N ASN A 97 4.68 10.57 7.13
CA ASN A 97 5.21 11.60 8.02
C ASN A 97 4.82 11.40 9.49
N LYS A 98 3.84 10.55 9.79
CA LYS A 98 3.50 10.17 11.17
C LYS A 98 4.47 9.16 11.77
N ILE A 99 5.12 8.36 10.93
CA ILE A 99 6.19 7.44 11.34
C ILE A 99 7.42 8.31 11.60
N LYS A 100 7.79 8.47 12.87
CA LYS A 100 8.85 9.40 13.29
C LYS A 100 10.17 8.69 13.55
N SER A 101 10.13 7.41 13.91
CA SER A 101 11.35 6.70 14.28
C SER A 101 12.21 6.44 13.06
N THR A 102 13.43 7.00 13.05
CA THR A 102 14.44 6.67 12.03
C THR A 102 14.69 5.17 11.96
N SER A 103 14.72 4.49 13.11
CA SER A 103 14.96 3.04 13.15
C SER A 103 13.88 2.23 12.42
N THR A 104 12.61 2.64 12.47
CA THR A 104 11.52 1.98 11.73
C THR A 104 11.63 2.26 10.23
N LYS A 105 11.97 3.50 9.85
CA LYS A 105 12.16 3.88 8.45
C LYS A 105 13.31 3.08 7.82
N ASP A 106 14.44 3.03 8.51
CA ASP A 106 15.63 2.27 8.10
C ASP A 106 15.33 0.76 8.02
N LEU A 107 14.64 0.21 9.02
CA LEU A 107 14.30 -1.21 9.10
C LEU A 107 13.48 -1.69 7.91
N PHE A 108 12.57 -0.84 7.43
CA PHE A 108 11.66 -1.18 6.33
C PHE A 108 12.08 -0.61 4.97
N GLY A 109 13.21 0.11 4.95
CA GLY A 109 13.89 0.53 3.72
C GLY A 109 13.11 1.52 2.87
N ILE A 110 12.10 2.19 3.41
CA ILE A 110 11.42 3.31 2.74
C ILE A 110 12.14 4.59 3.13
N LYS A 111 12.71 5.26 2.14
CA LYS A 111 13.41 6.53 2.31
C LYS A 111 12.44 7.70 2.27
N ASN A 112 11.55 7.71 1.28
CA ASN A 112 10.65 8.84 1.05
C ASN A 112 9.35 8.46 0.34
N ILE A 113 8.29 9.22 0.61
CA ILE A 113 7.01 9.12 -0.10
C ILE A 113 6.59 10.54 -0.48
N GLN A 114 6.55 10.82 -1.78
CA GLN A 114 6.22 12.15 -2.30
C GLN A 114 4.99 12.10 -3.20
N LEU A 115 4.00 12.94 -2.90
CA LEU A 115 2.89 13.18 -3.82
C LEU A 115 3.38 13.95 -5.06
N LYS A 116 3.07 13.43 -6.24
CA LYS A 116 3.33 14.01 -7.55
C LYS A 116 2.02 14.19 -8.30
N ASN A 117 2.02 15.15 -9.21
CA ASN A 117 0.89 15.42 -10.10
C ASN A 117 1.39 15.40 -11.55
N LYS A 118 0.73 14.65 -12.42
CA LYS A 118 0.96 14.67 -13.87
C LYS A 118 -0.37 14.85 -14.58
N ALA A 119 -0.58 16.05 -15.12
CA ALA A 119 -1.90 16.49 -15.59
C ALA A 119 -2.96 16.33 -14.50
N VAL A 120 -3.95 15.45 -14.70
CA VAL A 120 -5.03 15.20 -13.74
C VAL A 120 -4.76 14.02 -12.80
N PHE A 121 -3.67 13.30 -13.02
CA PHE A 121 -3.28 12.14 -12.24
C PHE A 121 -2.47 12.56 -11.03
N LYS A 122 -2.89 12.04 -9.88
CA LYS A 122 -2.16 12.14 -8.62
C LYS A 122 -1.59 10.77 -8.28
N PHE A 123 -0.31 10.73 -7.98
CA PHE A 123 0.38 9.51 -7.61
C PHE A 123 1.49 9.82 -6.61
N TYR A 124 1.93 8.81 -5.89
CA TYR A 124 3.01 8.87 -4.94
C TYR A 124 4.23 8.17 -5.56
N GLU A 125 5.38 8.82 -5.50
CA GLU A 125 6.68 8.17 -5.72
C GLU A 125 7.20 7.72 -4.36
N VAL A 126 7.36 6.40 -4.21
CA VAL A 126 7.93 5.74 -3.05
C VAL A 126 9.39 5.40 -3.38
N GLU A 127 10.30 6.11 -2.73
CA GLU A 127 11.74 5.88 -2.84
C GLU A 127 12.19 4.94 -1.72
N PHE A 128 12.83 3.84 -2.10
CA PHE A 128 13.47 2.90 -1.18
C PHE A 128 14.97 3.23 -1.02
N GLU A 129 15.57 2.75 0.06
CA GLU A 129 17.00 2.99 0.36
C GLU A 129 17.96 2.42 -0.70
N ASP A 130 17.55 1.36 -1.39
CA ASP A 130 18.28 0.79 -2.53
C ASP A 130 18.10 1.60 -3.84
N LYS A 131 17.51 2.80 -3.75
CA LYS A 131 17.14 3.69 -4.85
C LYS A 131 16.06 3.13 -5.78
N LYS A 132 15.40 2.04 -5.39
CA LYS A 132 14.23 1.55 -6.12
C LYS A 132 13.10 2.57 -5.98
N LEU A 133 12.43 2.86 -7.09
CA LEU A 133 11.26 3.72 -7.13
C LEU A 133 10.02 2.89 -7.45
N VAL A 134 8.98 3.06 -6.65
CA VAL A 134 7.66 2.48 -6.89
C VAL A 134 6.64 3.60 -7.00
N THR A 135 5.85 3.58 -8.07
CA THR A 135 4.75 4.52 -8.26
C THR A 135 3.45 3.92 -7.75
N ILE A 136 2.76 4.64 -6.87
CA ILE A 136 1.47 4.23 -6.31
C ILE A 136 0.45 5.32 -6.59
N HIS A 137 -0.65 4.99 -7.25
CA HIS A 137 -1.68 5.99 -7.54
C HIS A 137 -2.39 6.47 -6.27
N ASP A 138 -2.82 7.74 -6.27
CA ASP A 138 -3.64 8.25 -5.18
C ASP A 138 -5.03 7.62 -5.19
N LEU A 139 -5.39 6.98 -4.08
CA LEU A 139 -6.60 6.16 -3.99
C LEU A 139 -7.88 6.95 -4.26
N ASN A 140 -7.96 8.20 -3.77
CA ASN A 140 -9.11 9.05 -4.03
C ASN A 140 -9.17 9.47 -5.50
N ASN A 141 -8.03 9.88 -6.07
CA ASN A 141 -7.95 10.29 -7.47
C ASN A 141 -8.38 9.16 -8.41
N ILE A 142 -7.85 7.94 -8.26
CA ILE A 142 -8.18 6.82 -9.14
C ILE A 142 -9.57 6.24 -8.90
N ARG A 143 -10.11 6.33 -7.67
CA ARG A 143 -11.45 5.82 -7.36
C ARG A 143 -12.54 6.68 -8.00
N TYR A 144 -12.29 7.99 -8.11
CA TYR A 144 -13.26 8.97 -8.59
C TYR A 144 -12.86 9.61 -9.93
N ASP A 145 -11.91 9.03 -10.66
CA ASP A 145 -11.40 9.50 -11.97
C ASP A 145 -12.48 9.52 -13.08
N ILE A 146 -13.61 8.86 -12.85
CA ILE A 146 -14.76 8.81 -13.77
C ILE A 146 -15.27 10.21 -14.14
N ASN A 147 -15.23 11.15 -13.20
CA ASN A 147 -15.64 12.53 -13.45
C ASN A 147 -14.65 13.29 -14.34
N ASP A 148 -13.35 12.95 -14.24
CA ASP A 148 -12.31 13.52 -15.09
C ASP A 148 -12.37 12.93 -16.50
N PHE A 149 -12.73 11.64 -16.64
CA PHE A 149 -12.98 10.99 -17.92
C PHE A 149 -14.13 11.60 -18.72
N ARG A 150 -15.18 12.09 -18.06
CA ARG A 150 -16.33 12.72 -18.72
C ARG A 150 -16.06 14.14 -19.20
N ASN A 151 -15.13 14.85 -18.54
CA ASN A 151 -15.00 16.30 -18.67
C ASN A 151 -13.67 16.76 -19.30
N LYS A 152 -12.73 15.85 -19.59
CA LYS A 152 -11.37 16.19 -20.08
C LYS A 152 -10.97 15.28 -21.25
N GLU A 153 -10.02 15.73 -22.08
CA GLU A 153 -9.62 15.04 -23.32
C GLU A 153 -9.11 13.60 -23.08
N THR A 154 -9.79 12.63 -23.69
CA THR A 154 -9.55 11.18 -23.57
C THR A 154 -8.11 10.75 -23.90
N THR A 155 -7.43 11.45 -24.80
CA THR A 155 -6.05 11.17 -25.23
C THR A 155 -4.99 11.60 -24.20
N LYS A 156 -5.32 12.50 -23.26
CA LYS A 156 -4.42 12.89 -22.15
C LYS A 156 -4.72 12.14 -20.85
N LEU A 157 -5.79 11.35 -20.84
CA LEU A 157 -6.39 10.78 -19.64
C LEU A 157 -5.77 9.47 -19.18
N ARG A 158 -4.85 8.85 -19.92
CA ARG A 158 -3.92 7.86 -19.33
C ARG A 158 -2.67 7.83 -20.20
N PRO A 159 -1.64 8.63 -19.90
CA PRO A 159 -0.30 8.12 -20.17
C PRO A 159 -0.24 6.74 -19.51
N SER A 160 0.58 5.83 -20.03
CA SER A 160 0.95 4.57 -19.39
C SER A 160 1.72 4.82 -18.08
N VAL A 161 1.14 5.58 -17.13
CA VAL A 161 1.74 5.92 -15.83
C VAL A 161 1.94 4.65 -14.99
N SER A 162 1.31 3.56 -15.40
CA SER A 162 1.68 2.22 -14.97
C SER A 162 1.64 1.33 -16.20
N ASP A 163 2.76 1.26 -16.93
CA ASP A 163 2.99 0.08 -17.75
C ASP A 163 2.98 -1.17 -16.86
N GLU A 164 2.73 -2.32 -17.47
CA GLU A 164 2.62 -3.60 -16.78
C GLU A 164 3.85 -3.91 -15.93
N GLU A 165 5.03 -3.56 -16.42
CA GLU A 165 6.30 -3.70 -15.71
C GLU A 165 6.31 -2.94 -14.38
N ASN A 166 5.86 -1.68 -14.37
CA ASN A 166 5.74 -0.90 -13.14
C ASN A 166 4.75 -1.52 -12.14
N ILE A 167 3.62 -2.07 -12.61
CA ILE A 167 2.63 -2.73 -11.74
C ILE A 167 3.23 -3.99 -11.11
N VAL A 168 3.85 -4.85 -11.94
CA VAL A 168 4.49 -6.09 -11.47
C VAL A 168 5.58 -5.77 -10.47
N ASN A 169 6.47 -4.84 -10.80
CA ASN A 169 7.56 -4.41 -9.94
C ASN A 169 7.05 -3.83 -8.60
N ALA A 170 5.99 -2.99 -8.64
CA ALA A 170 5.36 -2.47 -7.44
C ALA A 170 4.85 -3.61 -6.54
N VAL A 171 4.10 -4.55 -7.12
CA VAL A 171 3.50 -5.67 -6.37
C VAL A 171 4.57 -6.55 -5.74
N GLU A 172 5.60 -6.94 -6.48
CA GLU A 172 6.70 -7.77 -5.95
C GLU A 172 7.43 -7.07 -4.79
N THR A 173 7.71 -5.78 -4.95
CA THR A 173 8.39 -4.97 -3.93
C THR A 173 7.57 -4.88 -2.66
N LEU A 174 6.29 -4.52 -2.80
CA LEU A 174 5.40 -4.27 -1.67
C LEU A 174 4.96 -5.56 -1.00
N GLU A 175 4.83 -6.67 -1.74
CA GLU A 175 4.62 -8.00 -1.18
C GLU A 175 5.81 -8.42 -0.31
N LYS A 176 7.04 -8.26 -0.81
CA LYS A 176 8.25 -8.54 -0.04
C LYS A 176 8.34 -7.67 1.22
N LEU A 177 8.06 -6.38 1.10
CA LEU A 177 8.00 -5.46 2.23
C LEU A 177 6.98 -5.93 3.28
N SER A 178 5.77 -6.31 2.85
CA SER A 178 4.72 -6.77 3.75
C SER A 178 5.12 -8.01 4.55
N LYS A 179 5.82 -8.97 3.90
CA LYS A 179 6.36 -10.18 4.55
C LYS A 179 7.41 -9.82 5.59
N ASN A 180 8.34 -8.93 5.26
CA ASN A 180 9.39 -8.49 6.18
C ASN A 180 8.80 -7.82 7.45
N ILE A 181 7.78 -6.99 7.29
CA ILE A 181 7.08 -6.34 8.41
C ILE A 181 6.38 -7.40 9.29
N MET A 182 5.65 -8.33 8.67
CA MET A 182 4.96 -9.39 9.38
C MET A 182 5.93 -10.27 10.19
N ASP A 183 7.05 -10.68 9.57
CA ASP A 183 8.09 -11.47 10.23
C ASP A 183 8.73 -10.71 11.41
N TYR A 184 8.95 -9.40 11.26
CA TYR A 184 9.46 -8.57 12.35
C TYR A 184 8.50 -8.52 13.54
N ILE A 185 7.20 -8.28 13.29
CA ILE A 185 6.20 -8.21 14.35
C ILE A 185 6.11 -9.54 15.11
N TYR A 186 6.09 -10.67 14.39
CA TYR A 186 6.06 -11.98 15.04
C TYR A 186 7.31 -12.29 15.86
N LYS A 187 8.49 -11.86 15.42
CA LYS A 187 9.74 -12.03 16.18
C LYS A 187 9.73 -11.18 17.45
N LYS A 188 9.30 -9.91 17.34
CA LYS A 188 9.22 -8.97 18.45
C LYS A 188 8.27 -9.45 19.55
N SER A 189 7.11 -10.01 19.18
CA SER A 189 6.09 -10.44 20.13
C SER A 189 6.28 -11.85 20.72
N LYS A 190 7.35 -12.57 20.33
CA LYS A 190 7.73 -13.86 20.91
C LYS A 190 8.82 -13.74 22.00
N ILE A 191 9.21 -12.51 22.32
CA ILE A 191 10.10 -12.15 23.43
C ILE A 191 9.20 -11.67 24.57
#